data_AF-A0A401KTW4-F1
#
_entry.id   AF-A0A401KTW4-F1
#
_cell.length_a   1.000
_cell.length_b   1.000
_cell.length_c   1.000
_cell.angle_alpha   90.00
_cell.angle_beta   90.00
_cell.angle_gamma   90.00
#
_symmetry.space_group_name_H-M   'P 1'
#
loop_
_entity.id
_entity.type
_entity.pdbx_description
1 polymer ?
#
loop_
_entity_poly.entity_id
_entity_poly.type
_entity_poly.pdbx_seq_one_letter_code
_entity_poly.pdbx_strand_id
1 'polypeptide(L)'
;MSDAMPIDKNAKHLTYTGRCLCKGVGFTVEGNPNAVYCCYCGDCALGAGGPCQITATYFTPNFALHDAEGLAKRYIVNDTLSGRPKVKCFCSGCGCTIFTIPASDGDEEIVVRTALIENGLELFKPTIECYVRNRPSYFSATATGKQFSHEPPTMANLGSWQHYNRDASISITVLGVFFVGLRFLSRHLGKVPLGLEDGLIVPAVLNLFVIFALDIEMVKYGLGLHQSTISMDSLITINKLLLPAEIFYCTSIILTKTSILAMYHRIFHIHRPTRIAVYILGVITIIRAISLIFASIFQCIPVARAWDKFHYPGRCINLKDTFIANDVVNAITDVVILGLLIGRVWKVQAGWGVRMGAVGMISLGGL
;
A
#
# COMPACT_ATOMS: atom_id res chain seq x y z
N MET A 1 -15.22 39.54 -19.75
CA MET A 1 -15.36 39.71 -18.29
C MET A 1 -16.33 38.64 -17.81
N SER A 2 -15.78 37.49 -17.43
CA SER A 2 -16.40 36.45 -16.62
C SER A 2 -15.24 35.55 -16.21
N ASP A 3 -14.59 35.95 -15.12
CA ASP A 3 -13.37 35.35 -14.61
C ASP A 3 -13.60 33.85 -14.34
N ALA A 4 -12.76 33.02 -14.94
CA ALA A 4 -12.68 31.60 -14.60
C ALA A 4 -12.27 31.49 -13.13
N MET A 5 -13.15 30.92 -12.32
CA MET A 5 -12.92 30.73 -10.89
C MET A 5 -11.72 29.78 -10.69
N PRO A 6 -10.70 30.16 -9.90
CA PRO A 6 -9.56 29.29 -9.63
C PRO A 6 -10.02 28.09 -8.78
N ILE A 7 -9.44 26.92 -9.07
CA ILE A 7 -9.68 25.68 -8.33
C ILE A 7 -9.16 25.85 -6.90
N ASP A 8 -10.07 26.10 -5.96
CA ASP A 8 -9.76 26.11 -4.53
C ASP A 8 -9.58 24.66 -4.04
N LYS A 9 -8.34 24.31 -3.70
CA LYS A 9 -7.97 22.99 -3.18
C LYS A 9 -8.41 22.76 -1.72
N ASN A 10 -8.99 23.77 -1.05
CA ASN A 10 -9.39 23.72 0.37
C ASN A 10 -10.91 23.74 0.62
N ALA A 11 -11.75 23.72 -0.42
CA ALA A 11 -13.20 23.69 -0.24
C ALA A 11 -13.69 22.27 0.17
N LYS A 12 -14.08 22.12 1.44
CA LYS A 12 -14.75 20.93 1.97
C LYS A 12 -16.13 20.80 1.31
N HIS A 13 -16.37 19.67 0.62
CA HIS A 13 -17.59 19.25 -0.07
C HIS A 13 -17.93 19.98 -1.39
N LEU A 14 -17.08 19.81 -2.41
CA LEU A 14 -17.45 20.06 -3.80
C LEU A 14 -18.25 18.86 -4.33
N THR A 15 -19.52 19.05 -4.68
CA THR A 15 -20.35 18.04 -5.33
C THR A 15 -20.66 18.51 -6.75
N TYR A 16 -20.40 17.66 -7.74
CA TYR A 16 -20.70 17.93 -9.14
C TYR A 16 -21.82 17.03 -9.64
N THR A 17 -22.71 17.59 -10.45
CA THR A 17 -23.85 16.90 -11.05
C THR A 17 -23.58 16.65 -12.53
N GLY A 18 -24.00 15.49 -13.01
CA GLY A 18 -23.95 15.14 -14.42
C GLY A 18 -25.22 14.44 -14.88
N ARG A 19 -25.47 14.51 -16.19
CA ARG A 19 -26.67 13.94 -16.81
C ARG A 19 -26.43 13.51 -18.25
N CYS A 20 -27.17 12.49 -18.67
CA CYS A 20 -27.19 12.05 -20.07
C CYS A 20 -27.94 13.06 -20.97
N LEU A 21 -27.85 12.86 -22.28
CA LEU A 21 -28.47 13.76 -23.28
C LEU A 21 -29.99 13.89 -23.11
N CYS A 22 -30.70 12.77 -22.89
CA CYS A 22 -32.16 12.80 -22.68
C CYS A 22 -32.57 13.19 -21.24
N LYS A 23 -31.61 13.43 -20.34
CA LYS A 23 -31.81 13.76 -18.92
C LYS A 23 -32.48 12.67 -18.06
N GLY A 24 -32.79 11.50 -18.63
CA GLY A 24 -33.41 10.38 -17.90
C GLY A 24 -32.46 9.63 -16.96
N VAL A 25 -31.14 9.77 -17.14
CA VAL A 25 -30.11 9.22 -16.24
C VAL A 25 -29.19 10.35 -15.78
N GLY A 26 -29.13 10.57 -14.48
CA GLY A 26 -28.24 11.52 -13.81
C GLY A 26 -27.20 10.81 -12.94
N PHE A 27 -26.23 11.56 -12.46
CA PHE A 27 -25.28 11.12 -11.43
C PHE A 27 -24.71 12.30 -10.66
N THR A 28 -24.15 12.02 -9.48
CA THR A 28 -23.39 12.97 -8.66
C THR A 28 -22.02 12.41 -8.33
N VAL A 29 -21.01 13.27 -8.31
CA VAL A 29 -19.65 12.96 -7.84
C VAL A 29 -19.20 13.91 -6.75
N GLU A 30 -18.55 13.38 -5.72
CA GLU A 30 -18.03 14.15 -4.58
C GLU A 30 -16.51 14.30 -4.63
N GLY A 31 -16.05 15.52 -4.32
CA GLY A 31 -14.63 15.88 -4.30
C GLY A 31 -14.06 16.16 -5.69
N ASN A 32 -12.74 16.41 -5.73
CA ASN A 32 -12.02 16.59 -6.98
C ASN A 32 -11.66 15.22 -7.60
N PRO A 33 -11.55 15.12 -8.94
CA PRO A 33 -11.18 13.87 -9.59
C PRO A 33 -9.74 13.47 -9.25
N ASN A 34 -9.51 12.15 -9.14
CA ASN A 34 -8.19 11.56 -8.93
C ASN A 34 -7.26 11.88 -10.11
N ALA A 35 -7.79 11.80 -11.33
CA ALA A 35 -7.13 12.24 -12.54
C ALA A 35 -8.12 12.63 -13.63
N VAL A 36 -7.64 13.45 -14.57
CA VAL A 36 -8.37 13.84 -15.77
C VAL A 36 -7.47 13.60 -16.98
N TYR A 37 -7.96 12.82 -17.94
CA TYR A 37 -7.19 12.41 -19.10
C TYR A 37 -8.02 12.38 -20.39
N CYS A 38 -7.34 12.56 -21.52
CA CYS A 38 -7.87 12.36 -22.87
C CYS A 38 -7.26 11.09 -23.45
N CYS A 39 -8.12 10.11 -23.75
CA CYS A 39 -7.73 8.80 -24.26
C CYS A 39 -8.04 8.67 -25.75
N TYR A 40 -7.01 8.36 -26.55
CA TYR A 40 -7.10 8.15 -28.01
C TYR A 40 -7.22 6.67 -28.42
N CYS A 41 -7.50 5.76 -27.49
CA CYS A 41 -7.68 4.35 -27.85
C CYS A 41 -8.96 4.18 -28.69
N GLY A 42 -9.01 3.11 -29.52
CA GLY A 42 -10.16 2.85 -30.40
C GLY A 42 -11.50 2.81 -29.66
N ASP A 43 -11.55 2.12 -28.51
CA ASP A 43 -12.76 2.00 -27.68
C ASP A 43 -13.27 3.34 -27.15
N CYS A 44 -12.35 4.26 -26.83
CA CYS A 44 -12.65 5.58 -26.31
C CYS A 44 -13.08 6.52 -27.45
N ALA A 45 -12.37 6.51 -28.58
CA ALA A 45 -12.76 7.28 -29.76
C ALA A 45 -14.16 6.87 -30.26
N LEU A 46 -14.40 5.56 -30.41
CA LEU A 46 -15.71 5.01 -30.80
C LEU A 46 -16.79 5.33 -29.75
N GLY A 47 -16.48 5.18 -28.47
CA GLY A 47 -17.42 5.47 -27.38
C GLY A 47 -17.80 6.95 -27.25
N ALA A 48 -16.89 7.85 -27.62
CA ALA A 48 -17.12 9.30 -27.60
C ALA A 48 -17.76 9.82 -28.90
N GLY A 49 -17.65 9.07 -30.01
CA GLY A 49 -17.97 9.59 -31.34
C GLY A 49 -17.03 10.71 -31.79
N GLY A 50 -15.78 10.72 -31.31
CA GLY A 50 -14.80 11.79 -31.52
C GLY A 50 -13.35 11.29 -31.52
N PRO A 51 -12.36 12.17 -31.72
CA PRO A 51 -10.95 11.78 -31.82
C PRO A 51 -10.37 11.24 -30.50
N CYS A 52 -10.93 11.66 -29.36
CA CYS A 52 -10.60 11.12 -28.03
C CYS A 52 -11.82 11.15 -27.11
N GLN A 53 -11.74 10.43 -26.00
CA GLN A 53 -12.68 10.56 -24.88
C GLN A 53 -11.98 11.26 -23.72
N ILE A 54 -12.55 12.38 -23.27
CA ILE A 54 -12.09 13.07 -22.06
C ILE A 54 -12.87 12.54 -20.87
N THR A 55 -12.14 12.07 -19.87
CA THR A 55 -12.72 11.43 -18.69
C THR A 55 -12.02 11.85 -17.41
N ALA A 56 -12.78 11.79 -16.32
CA ALA A 56 -12.31 11.99 -14.98
C ALA A 56 -12.51 10.69 -14.17
N THR A 57 -11.52 10.33 -13.34
CA THR A 57 -11.61 9.21 -12.40
C THR A 57 -12.01 9.70 -11.02
N TYR A 58 -12.92 8.97 -10.38
CA TYR A 58 -13.33 9.17 -9.00
C TYR A 58 -13.30 7.83 -8.27
N PHE A 59 -13.19 7.86 -6.95
CA PHE A 59 -13.45 6.67 -6.17
C PHE A 59 -14.95 6.34 -6.21
N THR A 60 -15.32 5.07 -6.32
CA THR A 60 -16.74 4.63 -6.40
C THR A 60 -17.59 5.08 -5.22
N PRO A 61 -17.11 5.10 -3.95
CA PRO A 61 -17.90 5.66 -2.84
C PRO A 61 -18.28 7.12 -3.03
N ASN A 62 -17.53 7.88 -3.85
CA ASN A 62 -17.81 9.27 -4.14
C ASN A 62 -18.76 9.45 -5.33
N PHE A 63 -19.32 8.38 -5.89
CA PHE A 63 -20.22 8.43 -7.04
C PHE A 63 -21.60 7.86 -6.68
N ALA A 64 -22.65 8.58 -7.06
CA ALA A 64 -24.01 8.09 -6.97
C ALA A 64 -24.74 8.23 -8.32
N LEU A 65 -25.41 7.15 -8.74
CA LEU A 65 -26.22 7.11 -9.96
C LEU A 65 -27.68 7.46 -9.63
N HIS A 66 -28.29 8.31 -10.44
CA HIS A 66 -29.70 8.70 -10.35
C HIS A 66 -30.44 8.18 -11.59
N ASP A 67 -31.21 7.10 -11.46
CA ASP A 67 -31.93 6.45 -12.57
C ASP A 67 -33.34 6.04 -12.15
N ALA A 68 -34.25 7.01 -12.03
CA ALA A 68 -35.63 6.77 -11.60
C ALA A 68 -36.44 5.93 -12.60
N GLU A 69 -36.06 5.96 -13.88
CA GLU A 69 -36.79 5.31 -14.99
C GLU A 69 -36.18 3.96 -15.39
N GLY A 70 -35.09 3.51 -14.75
CA GLY A 70 -34.43 2.23 -15.04
C GLY A 70 -33.77 2.16 -16.43
N LEU A 71 -33.36 3.31 -16.95
CA LEU A 71 -32.77 3.49 -18.28
C LEU A 71 -31.26 3.16 -18.31
N ALA A 72 -30.60 3.02 -17.17
CA ALA A 72 -29.19 2.65 -17.13
C ALA A 72 -29.01 1.15 -17.44
N LYS A 73 -28.24 0.84 -18.48
CA LYS A 73 -27.87 -0.52 -18.88
C LYS A 73 -26.37 -0.70 -18.83
N ARG A 74 -25.92 -1.94 -18.57
CA ARG A 74 -24.50 -2.30 -18.51
C ARG A 74 -24.12 -3.18 -19.70
N TYR A 75 -22.95 -2.92 -20.26
CA TYR A 75 -22.32 -3.70 -21.32
C TYR A 75 -20.86 -3.96 -20.98
N ILE A 76 -20.39 -5.19 -21.17
CA ILE A 76 -19.01 -5.59 -20.86
C ILE A 76 -18.23 -5.69 -22.16
N VAL A 77 -17.21 -4.86 -22.31
CA VAL A 77 -16.25 -4.95 -23.41
C VAL A 77 -15.15 -5.94 -23.00
N ASN A 78 -15.01 -7.06 -23.70
CA ASN A 78 -14.00 -8.08 -23.38
C ASN A 78 -12.69 -7.87 -24.17
N ASP A 79 -12.79 -7.43 -25.42
CA ASP A 79 -11.63 -7.21 -26.31
C ASP A 79 -11.20 -5.74 -26.25
N THR A 80 -10.28 -5.40 -25.35
CA THR A 80 -9.80 -4.03 -25.16
C THR A 80 -8.30 -3.93 -25.42
N LEU A 81 -7.83 -2.77 -25.90
CA LEU A 81 -6.40 -2.49 -26.10
C LEU A 81 -5.58 -2.50 -24.80
N SER A 82 -6.23 -2.45 -23.64
CA SER A 82 -5.62 -2.61 -22.31
C SER A 82 -5.56 -4.08 -21.85
N GLY A 83 -6.15 -5.02 -22.60
CA GLY A 83 -6.19 -6.45 -22.26
C GLY A 83 -7.09 -6.81 -21.08
N ARG A 84 -7.92 -5.87 -20.58
CA ARG A 84 -8.81 -6.07 -19.43
C ARG A 84 -10.27 -5.80 -19.82
N PRO A 85 -11.26 -6.55 -19.30
CA PRO A 85 -12.65 -6.23 -19.58
C PRO A 85 -13.02 -4.83 -19.08
N LYS A 86 -14.10 -4.23 -19.57
CA LYS A 86 -14.57 -2.91 -19.09
C LYS A 86 -16.08 -2.94 -18.99
N VAL A 87 -16.62 -2.63 -17.82
CA VAL A 87 -18.07 -2.47 -17.64
C VAL A 87 -18.43 -1.04 -18.03
N LYS A 88 -19.16 -0.87 -19.12
CA LYS A 88 -19.73 0.42 -19.54
C LYS A 88 -21.17 0.51 -19.09
N CYS A 89 -21.51 1.56 -18.36
CA CYS A 89 -22.89 1.91 -18.07
C CYS A 89 -23.36 3.01 -19.03
N PHE A 90 -24.48 2.79 -19.71
CA PHE A 90 -25.03 3.71 -20.71
C PHE A 90 -26.54 3.86 -20.54
N CYS A 91 -27.08 4.98 -21.00
CA CYS A 91 -28.52 5.22 -21.03
C CYS A 91 -29.15 4.54 -22.24
N SER A 92 -30.15 3.67 -22.05
CA SER A 92 -30.88 3.03 -23.15
C SER A 92 -31.77 4.00 -23.94
N GLY A 93 -32.12 5.15 -23.38
CA GLY A 93 -32.94 6.17 -24.06
C GLY A 93 -32.16 7.03 -25.07
N CYS A 94 -30.89 7.34 -24.80
CA CYS A 94 -30.09 8.22 -25.67
C CYS A 94 -28.71 7.66 -26.07
N GLY A 95 -28.32 6.50 -25.57
CA GLY A 95 -27.03 5.86 -25.88
C GLY A 95 -25.82 6.47 -25.18
N CYS A 96 -25.95 7.59 -24.46
CA CYS A 96 -24.82 8.20 -23.75
C CYS A 96 -24.20 7.22 -22.74
N THR A 97 -22.90 7.01 -22.84
CA THR A 97 -22.15 6.26 -21.82
C THR A 97 -21.93 7.15 -20.60
N ILE A 98 -22.55 6.79 -19.47
CA ILE A 98 -22.52 7.56 -18.22
C ILE A 98 -21.17 7.39 -17.54
N PHE A 99 -20.82 6.13 -17.28
CA PHE A 99 -19.57 5.79 -16.62
C PHE A 99 -18.98 4.49 -17.16
N THR A 100 -17.72 4.26 -16.84
CA THR A 100 -17.03 3.01 -17.10
C THR A 100 -16.31 2.58 -15.84
N ILE A 101 -16.47 1.32 -15.49
CA ILE A 101 -15.64 0.65 -14.50
C ILE A 101 -14.61 -0.14 -15.31
N PRO A 102 -13.34 0.28 -15.34
CA PRO A 102 -12.30 -0.55 -15.92
C PRO A 102 -12.26 -1.86 -15.11
N ALA A 103 -12.17 -3.04 -15.75
CA ALA A 103 -12.03 -4.26 -14.98
C ALA A 103 -10.61 -4.33 -14.41
N SER A 104 -10.47 -3.87 -13.19
CA SER A 104 -9.52 -4.34 -12.20
C SER A 104 -10.35 -4.62 -10.95
N ASP A 105 -10.26 -5.85 -10.45
CA ASP A 105 -11.08 -6.37 -9.36
C ASP A 105 -11.02 -5.48 -8.11
N GLY A 106 -12.09 -4.72 -7.95
CA GLY A 106 -12.29 -3.72 -6.92
C GLY A 106 -13.13 -2.60 -7.53
N ASP A 107 -14.40 -2.52 -7.15
CA ASP A 107 -15.29 -1.40 -7.44
C ASP A 107 -14.78 -0.12 -6.72
N GLU A 108 -13.48 0.17 -6.74
CA GLU A 108 -12.90 1.34 -6.06
C GLU A 108 -12.86 2.56 -6.96
N GLU A 109 -12.84 2.40 -8.29
CA GLU A 109 -12.80 3.55 -9.21
C GLU A 109 -13.87 3.52 -10.30
N ILE A 110 -14.40 4.70 -10.58
CA ILE A 110 -15.38 4.94 -11.62
C ILE A 110 -14.92 6.06 -12.54
N VAL A 111 -15.01 5.80 -13.84
CA VAL A 111 -14.58 6.72 -14.89
C VAL A 111 -15.81 7.41 -15.48
N VAL A 112 -15.97 8.69 -15.20
CA VAL A 112 -17.08 9.52 -15.71
C VAL A 112 -16.61 10.39 -16.88
N ARG A 113 -17.54 10.73 -17.77
CA ARG A 113 -17.26 11.62 -18.91
C ARG A 113 -17.41 13.05 -18.41
N THR A 114 -16.35 13.84 -18.52
CA THR A 114 -16.39 15.25 -18.11
C THR A 114 -17.41 16.05 -18.91
N ALA A 115 -17.68 15.65 -20.16
CA ALA A 115 -18.72 16.22 -21.01
C ALA A 115 -20.15 16.07 -20.46
N LEU A 116 -20.41 15.12 -19.56
CA LEU A 116 -21.73 14.94 -18.94
C LEU A 116 -21.90 15.74 -17.65
N ILE A 117 -20.79 16.24 -17.08
CA ILE A 117 -20.79 17.06 -15.87
C ILE A 117 -21.07 18.52 -16.28
N GLU A 118 -21.90 19.22 -15.50
CA GLU A 118 -22.17 20.63 -15.74
C GLU A 118 -20.87 21.46 -15.71
N ASN A 119 -20.59 22.17 -16.81
CA ASN A 119 -19.32 22.88 -17.05
C ASN A 119 -18.04 22.02 -16.93
N GLY A 120 -18.16 20.70 -17.00
CA GLY A 120 -17.05 19.78 -16.69
C GLY A 120 -15.86 19.88 -17.62
N LEU A 121 -16.05 20.27 -18.89
CA LEU A 121 -14.94 20.43 -19.86
C LEU A 121 -14.04 21.64 -19.54
N GLU A 122 -14.58 22.68 -18.89
CA GLU A 122 -13.79 23.84 -18.46
C GLU A 122 -13.17 23.64 -17.08
N LEU A 123 -13.92 23.00 -16.18
CA LEU A 123 -13.48 22.70 -14.82
C LEU A 123 -12.36 21.65 -14.80
N PHE A 124 -12.47 20.62 -15.63
CA PHE A 124 -11.59 19.45 -15.60
C PHE A 124 -10.75 19.40 -16.88
N LYS A 125 -9.69 20.21 -16.90
CA LYS A 125 -8.72 20.21 -18.01
C LYS A 125 -7.85 18.95 -17.94
N PRO A 126 -7.72 18.17 -19.02
CA PRO A 126 -6.90 16.96 -19.03
C PRO A 126 -5.42 17.30 -18.84
N THR A 127 -4.79 16.64 -17.88
CA THR A 127 -3.36 16.75 -17.56
C THR A 127 -2.56 15.58 -18.13
N ILE A 128 -3.24 14.60 -18.71
CA ILE A 128 -2.68 13.37 -19.28
C ILE A 128 -3.34 13.09 -20.63
N GLU A 129 -2.53 12.73 -21.62
CA GLU A 129 -2.95 12.19 -22.92
C GLU A 129 -2.38 10.78 -23.09
N CYS A 130 -3.23 9.79 -23.37
CA CYS A 130 -2.81 8.39 -23.50
C CYS A 130 -3.22 7.77 -24.84
N TYR A 131 -2.45 6.77 -25.26
CA TYR A 131 -2.55 6.16 -26.60
C TYR A 131 -2.33 7.17 -27.74
N VAL A 132 -1.45 8.17 -27.56
CA VAL A 132 -1.27 9.28 -28.52
C VAL A 132 -0.82 8.82 -29.91
N ARG A 133 -0.32 7.58 -30.05
CA ARG A 133 -0.06 6.93 -31.36
C ARG A 133 -1.29 6.87 -32.28
N ASN A 134 -2.49 6.86 -31.70
CA ASN A 134 -3.74 6.81 -32.43
C ASN A 134 -4.38 8.20 -32.62
N ARG A 135 -3.72 9.28 -32.14
CA ARG A 135 -4.22 10.64 -32.32
C ARG A 135 -4.16 11.01 -33.81
N PRO A 136 -5.27 11.51 -34.41
CA PRO A 136 -5.24 11.98 -35.78
C PRO A 136 -4.22 13.10 -35.96
N SER A 137 -3.52 13.13 -37.10
CA SER A 137 -2.45 14.10 -37.36
C SER A 137 -2.90 15.56 -37.34
N TYR A 138 -4.18 15.81 -37.63
CA TYR A 138 -4.80 17.14 -37.60
C TYR A 138 -5.27 17.57 -36.20
N PHE A 139 -5.21 16.69 -35.19
CA PHE A 139 -5.67 16.97 -33.83
C PHE A 139 -4.47 17.27 -32.92
N SER A 140 -4.36 18.51 -32.46
CA SER A 140 -3.24 18.98 -31.64
C SER A 140 -3.29 18.44 -30.21
N ALA A 141 -2.10 18.28 -29.61
CA ALA A 141 -1.96 17.99 -28.18
C ALA A 141 -2.60 19.07 -27.30
N THR A 142 -3.01 18.70 -26.09
CA THR A 142 -3.46 19.67 -25.09
C THR A 142 -2.25 20.39 -24.50
N ALA A 143 -2.38 21.70 -24.26
CA ALA A 143 -1.25 22.54 -23.82
C ALA A 143 -0.66 22.12 -22.46
N THR A 144 -1.42 21.39 -21.64
CA THR A 144 -1.08 21.01 -20.26
C THR A 144 -0.87 19.51 -20.06
N GLY A 145 -1.01 18.70 -21.11
CA GLY A 145 -1.04 17.24 -21.02
C GLY A 145 0.32 16.56 -21.14
N LYS A 146 0.68 15.70 -20.18
CA LYS A 146 1.77 14.72 -20.39
C LYS A 146 1.30 13.65 -21.38
N GLN A 147 2.09 13.39 -22.42
CA GLN A 147 1.72 12.48 -23.51
C GLN A 147 2.35 11.10 -23.34
N PHE A 148 1.55 10.04 -23.49
CA PHE A 148 1.96 8.64 -23.40
C PHE A 148 1.50 7.86 -24.64
N SER A 149 2.41 7.09 -25.25
CA SER A 149 2.12 6.23 -26.41
C SER A 149 1.21 5.05 -26.08
N HIS A 150 1.13 4.67 -24.81
CA HIS A 150 0.32 3.57 -24.27
C HIS A 150 -0.45 4.05 -23.03
N GLU A 151 -1.04 3.13 -22.27
CA GLU A 151 -1.65 3.43 -20.98
C GLU A 151 -0.62 4.11 -20.05
N PRO A 152 -0.95 5.24 -19.37
CA PRO A 152 0.00 5.93 -18.52
C PRO A 152 0.39 5.07 -17.32
N PRO A 153 1.67 5.08 -16.90
CA PRO A 153 2.09 4.40 -15.68
C PRO A 153 1.34 4.94 -14.45
N THR A 154 0.97 6.22 -14.45
CA THR A 154 0.14 6.82 -13.40
C THR A 154 -1.29 6.30 -13.37
N MET A 155 -1.86 5.83 -14.49
CA MET A 155 -3.22 5.25 -14.52
C MET A 155 -3.25 3.80 -14.03
N ALA A 156 -2.19 3.04 -14.27
CA ALA A 156 -1.96 1.79 -13.54
C ALA A 156 -1.70 2.04 -12.04
N ASN A 157 -1.22 3.26 -11.70
CA ASN A 157 -0.82 3.63 -10.36
C ASN A 157 -1.81 4.46 -9.53
N LEU A 158 -2.95 4.88 -10.09
CA LEU A 158 -3.93 5.73 -9.40
C LEU A 158 -4.62 5.03 -8.21
N GLY A 159 -4.56 3.69 -8.19
CA GLY A 159 -4.82 2.83 -7.02
C GLY A 159 -3.64 1.95 -6.61
N SER A 160 -2.41 2.25 -7.04
CA SER A 160 -1.24 1.44 -6.68
C SER A 160 -0.67 1.82 -5.33
N TRP A 161 -0.45 0.81 -4.49
CA TRP A 161 0.25 0.94 -3.22
C TRP A 161 1.78 0.92 -3.38
N GLN A 162 2.29 0.95 -4.62
CA GLN A 162 3.72 0.85 -4.91
C GLN A 162 4.54 2.00 -4.31
N HIS A 163 4.07 3.24 -4.48
CA HIS A 163 4.72 4.41 -3.90
C HIS A 163 4.67 4.37 -2.37
N TYR A 164 3.54 3.97 -1.81
CA TYR A 164 3.36 3.82 -0.37
C TYR A 164 4.32 2.77 0.22
N ASN A 165 4.40 1.59 -0.38
CA ASN A 165 5.31 0.52 0.06
C ASN A 165 6.76 0.99 0.02
N ARG A 166 7.19 1.60 -1.09
CA ARG A 166 8.56 2.11 -1.22
C ARG A 166 8.86 3.18 -0.16
N ASP A 167 7.99 4.16 0.00
CA ASP A 167 8.23 5.27 0.91
C ASP A 167 8.21 4.82 2.39
N ALA A 168 7.33 3.85 2.73
CA ALA A 168 7.31 3.21 4.03
C ALA A 168 8.59 2.40 4.31
N SER A 169 9.03 1.59 3.34
CA SER A 169 10.25 0.79 3.45
C SER A 169 11.49 1.67 3.61
N ILE A 170 11.58 2.80 2.90
CA ILE A 170 12.64 3.79 3.08
C ILE A 170 12.58 4.38 4.50
N SER A 171 11.39 4.83 4.93
CA SER A 171 11.19 5.49 6.21
C SER A 171 11.58 4.59 7.39
N ILE A 172 11.10 3.34 7.41
CA ILE A 172 11.39 2.36 8.46
C ILE A 172 12.89 2.03 8.47
N THR A 173 13.52 1.87 7.31
CA THR A 173 14.97 1.59 7.22
C THR A 173 15.80 2.74 7.78
N VAL A 174 15.48 3.97 7.41
CA VAL A 174 16.17 5.18 7.89
C VAL A 174 16.01 5.33 9.41
N LEU A 175 14.78 5.18 9.92
CA LEU A 175 14.51 5.26 11.35
C LEU A 175 15.25 4.16 12.12
N GLY A 176 15.24 2.92 11.63
CA GLY A 176 15.95 1.81 12.26
C GLY A 176 17.46 2.05 12.38
N VAL A 177 18.10 2.51 11.29
CA VAL A 177 19.53 2.86 11.30
C VAL A 177 19.81 4.03 12.23
N PHE A 178 18.95 5.05 12.23
CA PHE A 178 19.09 6.22 13.08
C PHE A 178 19.03 5.86 14.57
N PHE A 179 18.04 5.08 15.00
CA PHE A 179 17.91 4.67 16.41
C PHE A 179 19.04 3.75 16.87
N VAL A 180 19.51 2.85 16.02
CA VAL A 180 20.68 2.01 16.34
C VAL A 180 21.95 2.87 16.43
N GLY A 181 22.12 3.85 15.55
CA GLY A 181 23.19 4.85 15.65
C GLY A 181 23.15 5.62 16.97
N LEU A 182 21.98 6.12 17.37
CA LEU A 182 21.77 6.78 18.66
C LEU A 182 22.09 5.87 19.83
N ARG A 183 21.77 4.58 19.75
CA ARG A 183 22.10 3.58 20.78
C ARG A 183 23.61 3.46 20.97
N PHE A 184 24.38 3.30 19.89
CA PHE A 184 25.84 3.22 19.98
C PHE A 184 26.46 4.53 20.44
N LEU A 185 25.96 5.68 19.98
CA LEU A 185 26.42 7.00 20.41
C LEU A 185 26.16 7.22 21.91
N SER A 186 24.96 6.90 22.39
CA SER A 186 24.60 6.99 23.81
C SER A 186 25.50 6.12 24.69
N ARG A 187 25.81 4.90 24.26
CA ARG A 187 26.75 4.01 24.96
C ARG A 187 28.18 4.53 24.97
N HIS A 188 28.64 5.08 23.85
CA HIS A 188 29.96 5.67 23.75
C HIS A 188 30.11 6.87 24.70
N LEU A 189 29.14 7.79 24.70
CA LEU A 189 29.10 8.93 25.62
C LEU A 189 29.01 8.49 27.09
N GLY A 190 28.23 7.44 27.37
CA GLY A 190 28.09 6.85 28.70
C GLY A 190 29.25 5.95 29.14
N LYS A 191 30.28 5.74 28.28
CA LYS A 191 31.42 4.83 28.51
C LYS A 191 31.00 3.42 28.96
N VAL A 192 29.87 2.93 28.44
CA VAL A 192 29.35 1.59 28.76
C VAL A 192 30.00 0.58 27.82
N PRO A 193 30.61 -0.51 28.31
CA PRO A 193 31.24 -1.50 27.45
C PRO A 193 30.20 -2.27 26.62
N LEU A 194 30.59 -2.59 25.37
CA LEU A 194 29.79 -3.36 24.43
C LEU A 194 29.39 -4.70 25.05
N GLY A 195 28.12 -5.05 24.93
CA GLY A 195 27.59 -6.32 25.41
C GLY A 195 26.99 -7.17 24.30
N LEU A 196 26.53 -8.37 24.66
CA LEU A 196 25.85 -9.30 23.73
C LEU A 196 24.62 -8.65 23.06
N GLU A 197 23.95 -7.75 23.77
CA GLU A 197 22.83 -6.98 23.24
C GLU A 197 23.21 -6.12 22.02
N ASP A 198 24.43 -5.61 21.97
CA ASP A 198 24.91 -4.79 20.86
C ASP A 198 25.42 -5.66 19.69
N GLY A 199 25.87 -6.89 19.99
CA GLY A 199 26.17 -7.88 18.96
C GLY A 199 24.92 -8.41 18.25
N LEU A 200 23.78 -8.48 18.93
CA LEU A 200 22.51 -8.95 18.37
C LEU A 200 21.78 -7.90 17.52
N ILE A 201 21.98 -6.60 17.79
CA ILE A 201 21.29 -5.54 17.04
C ILE A 201 21.90 -5.29 15.66
N VAL A 202 23.21 -5.53 15.50
CA VAL A 202 23.91 -5.40 14.21
C VAL A 202 23.32 -6.33 13.13
N PRO A 203 23.18 -7.65 13.35
CA PRO A 203 22.55 -8.53 12.36
C PRO A 203 21.07 -8.21 12.13
N ALA A 204 20.36 -7.64 13.11
CA ALA A 204 18.98 -7.16 12.89
C ALA A 204 18.94 -6.02 11.86
N VAL A 205 19.86 -5.04 11.96
CA VAL A 205 19.98 -3.97 10.97
C VAL A 205 20.44 -4.49 9.60
N LEU A 206 21.35 -5.46 9.56
CA LEU A 206 21.73 -6.10 8.29
C LEU A 206 20.52 -6.78 7.62
N ASN A 207 19.70 -7.50 8.40
CA ASN A 207 18.46 -8.07 7.89
C ASN A 207 17.48 -7.01 7.39
N LEU A 208 17.42 -5.84 8.05
CA LEU A 208 16.58 -4.72 7.59
C LEU A 208 16.99 -4.24 6.20
N PHE A 209 18.29 -4.15 5.90
CA PHE A 209 18.76 -3.82 4.55
C PHE A 209 18.43 -4.90 3.52
N VAL A 210 18.47 -6.18 3.90
CA VAL A 210 18.07 -7.29 3.03
C VAL A 210 16.58 -7.21 2.70
N ILE A 211 15.73 -6.98 3.70
CA ILE A 211 14.28 -6.81 3.51
C ILE A 211 14.00 -5.62 2.60
N PHE A 212 14.67 -4.48 2.83
CA PHE A 212 14.55 -3.30 1.97
C PHE A 212 14.91 -3.62 0.51
N ALA A 213 16.03 -4.30 0.28
CA ALA A 213 16.45 -4.65 -1.08
C ALA A 213 15.45 -5.60 -1.76
N LEU A 214 14.93 -6.59 -1.03
CA LEU A 214 13.90 -7.51 -1.53
C LEU A 214 12.60 -6.78 -1.87
N ASP A 215 12.17 -5.85 -1.01
CA ASP A 215 10.94 -5.08 -1.23
C ASP A 215 11.03 -4.20 -2.48
N ILE A 216 12.14 -3.46 -2.64
CA ILE A 216 12.38 -2.65 -3.85
C ILE A 216 12.40 -3.52 -5.10
N GLU A 217 12.97 -4.72 -5.04
CA GLU A 217 12.97 -5.65 -6.16
C GLU A 217 11.56 -6.16 -6.47
N MET A 218 10.78 -6.56 -5.46
CA MET A 218 9.39 -6.99 -5.63
C MET A 218 8.50 -5.88 -6.21
N VAL A 219 8.71 -4.61 -5.82
CA VAL A 219 7.98 -3.47 -6.37
C VAL A 219 8.22 -3.34 -7.88
N LYS A 220 9.42 -3.64 -8.40
CA LYS A 220 9.69 -3.62 -9.86
C LYS A 220 8.84 -4.64 -10.62
N TYR A 221 8.54 -5.78 -10.01
CA TYR A 221 7.69 -6.82 -10.60
C TYR A 221 6.19 -6.59 -10.39
N GLY A 222 5.80 -5.52 -9.69
CA GLY A 222 4.39 -5.17 -9.50
C GLY A 222 3.87 -5.36 -8.07
N LEU A 223 4.72 -5.62 -7.07
CA LEU A 223 4.26 -5.63 -5.67
C LEU A 223 3.65 -4.27 -5.31
N GLY A 224 2.42 -4.27 -4.79
CA GLY A 224 1.62 -3.07 -4.54
C GLY A 224 0.65 -2.71 -5.67
N LEU A 225 0.71 -3.41 -6.80
CA LEU A 225 -0.36 -3.43 -7.80
C LEU A 225 -1.38 -4.52 -7.45
N HIS A 226 -2.60 -4.37 -7.96
CA HIS A 226 -3.62 -5.39 -7.80
C HIS A 226 -3.19 -6.70 -8.49
N GLN A 227 -3.38 -7.85 -7.84
CA GLN A 227 -2.85 -9.15 -8.31
C GLN A 227 -3.26 -9.49 -9.76
N SER A 228 -4.48 -9.13 -10.17
CA SER A 228 -4.98 -9.39 -11.53
C SER A 228 -4.30 -8.56 -12.62
N THR A 229 -3.55 -7.52 -12.25
CA THR A 229 -2.84 -6.64 -13.18
C THR A 229 -1.42 -7.10 -13.49
N ILE A 230 -0.92 -8.08 -12.71
CA ILE A 230 0.44 -8.58 -12.75
C ILE A 230 0.48 -9.82 -13.65
N SER A 231 1.45 -9.89 -14.55
CA SER A 231 1.65 -11.10 -15.36
C SER A 231 1.93 -12.32 -14.48
N MET A 232 1.55 -13.51 -14.92
CA MET A 232 1.76 -14.73 -14.13
C MET A 232 3.24 -14.94 -13.77
N ASP A 233 4.15 -14.67 -14.70
CA ASP A 233 5.59 -14.79 -14.49
C ASP A 233 6.11 -13.79 -13.44
N SER A 234 5.62 -12.56 -13.47
CA SER A 234 5.95 -11.55 -12.46
C SER A 234 5.38 -11.92 -11.09
N LEU A 235 4.18 -12.48 -11.03
CA LEU A 235 3.56 -12.96 -9.79
C LEU A 235 4.35 -14.11 -9.16
N ILE A 236 4.78 -15.08 -9.97
CA ILE A 236 5.65 -16.18 -9.51
C ILE A 236 6.97 -15.62 -8.98
N THR A 237 7.53 -14.62 -9.65
CA THR A 237 8.78 -13.97 -9.23
C THR A 237 8.61 -13.23 -7.91
N ILE A 238 7.51 -12.47 -7.73
CA ILE A 238 7.18 -11.84 -6.44
C ILE A 238 7.08 -12.87 -5.33
N ASN A 239 6.33 -13.97 -5.53
CA ASN A 239 6.19 -14.99 -4.48
C ASN A 239 7.51 -15.68 -4.14
N LYS A 240 8.42 -15.86 -5.12
CA LYS A 240 9.78 -16.39 -4.88
C LYS A 240 10.61 -15.44 -4.00
N LEU A 241 10.45 -14.13 -4.16
CA LEU A 241 11.12 -13.11 -3.36
C LEU A 241 10.44 -12.88 -2.01
N LEU A 242 9.14 -13.12 -1.92
CA LEU A 242 8.35 -12.96 -0.70
C LEU A 242 8.77 -13.96 0.38
N LEU A 243 9.02 -15.22 -0.01
CA LEU A 243 9.44 -16.27 0.92
C LEU A 243 10.71 -15.92 1.74
N PRO A 244 11.86 -15.55 1.13
CA PRO A 244 13.01 -15.11 1.90
C PRO A 244 12.73 -13.81 2.66
N ALA A 245 11.92 -12.89 2.12
CA ALA A 245 11.56 -11.65 2.81
C ALA A 245 10.84 -11.93 4.15
N GLU A 246 9.91 -12.88 4.19
CA GLU A 246 9.23 -13.32 5.42
C GLU A 246 10.22 -13.86 6.47
N ILE A 247 11.19 -14.68 6.04
CA ILE A 247 12.19 -15.29 6.93
C ILE A 247 13.09 -14.21 7.54
N PHE A 248 13.58 -13.28 6.71
CA PHE A 248 14.43 -12.18 7.18
C PHE A 248 13.65 -11.22 8.10
N TYR A 249 12.38 -10.94 7.78
CA TYR A 249 11.48 -10.15 8.61
C TYR A 249 11.30 -10.76 10.00
N CYS A 250 10.92 -12.05 10.07
CA CYS A 250 10.78 -12.75 11.35
C CYS A 250 12.09 -12.75 12.13
N THR A 251 13.21 -13.05 11.46
CA THR A 251 14.53 -13.08 12.10
C THR A 251 14.92 -11.71 12.66
N SER A 252 14.66 -10.62 11.92
CA SER A 252 14.92 -9.24 12.36
C SER A 252 14.14 -8.89 13.64
N ILE A 253 12.85 -9.24 13.69
CA ILE A 253 12.00 -9.02 14.88
C ILE A 253 12.58 -9.76 16.09
N ILE A 254 12.93 -11.03 15.95
CA ILE A 254 13.41 -11.83 17.08
C ILE A 254 14.78 -11.38 17.56
N LEU A 255 15.70 -11.01 16.67
CA LEU A 255 17.01 -10.46 17.05
C LEU A 255 16.84 -9.15 17.83
N THR A 256 15.92 -8.28 17.38
CA THR A 256 15.61 -7.01 18.05
C THR A 256 15.05 -7.26 19.46
N LYS A 257 14.03 -8.12 19.60
CA LYS A 257 13.44 -8.47 20.90
C LYS A 257 14.44 -9.11 21.85
N THR A 258 15.29 -9.99 21.32
CA THR A 258 16.34 -10.65 22.13
C THR A 258 17.40 -9.66 22.58
N SER A 259 17.78 -8.68 21.74
CA SER A 259 18.68 -7.58 22.11
C SER A 259 18.09 -6.73 23.25
N ILE A 260 16.79 -6.39 23.19
CA ILE A 260 16.09 -5.64 24.23
C ILE A 260 16.04 -6.44 25.55
N LEU A 261 15.66 -7.72 25.49
CA LEU A 261 15.61 -8.60 26.65
C LEU A 261 17.00 -8.80 27.28
N ALA A 262 18.06 -8.95 26.47
CA ALA A 262 19.43 -9.04 26.95
C ALA A 262 19.90 -7.74 27.63
N MET A 263 19.59 -6.58 27.05
CA MET A 263 19.85 -5.29 27.68
C MET A 263 19.14 -5.17 29.03
N TYR A 264 17.89 -5.62 29.09
CA TYR A 264 17.09 -5.54 30.29
C TYR A 264 17.58 -6.50 31.39
N HIS A 265 17.99 -7.72 31.02
CA HIS A 265 18.67 -8.64 31.92
C HIS A 265 19.89 -7.95 32.55
N ARG A 266 20.73 -7.30 31.74
CA ARG A 266 21.92 -6.58 32.25
C ARG A 266 21.57 -5.52 33.29
N ILE A 267 20.52 -4.72 33.06
CA ILE A 267 20.12 -3.62 33.96
C ILE A 267 19.46 -4.13 35.26
N PHE A 268 18.56 -5.12 35.18
CA PHE A 268 17.70 -5.51 36.30
C PHE A 268 17.90 -6.95 36.80
N HIS A 269 19.04 -7.60 36.48
CA HIS A 269 19.36 -8.98 36.89
C HIS A 269 19.23 -9.25 38.41
N ILE A 270 19.32 -8.20 39.23
CA ILE A 270 19.26 -8.26 40.70
C ILE A 270 17.89 -8.76 41.20
N HIS A 271 16.79 -8.51 40.48
CA HIS A 271 15.45 -8.88 40.93
C HIS A 271 14.99 -10.23 40.33
N ARG A 272 14.80 -11.25 41.18
CA ARG A 272 14.45 -12.62 40.77
C ARG A 272 13.20 -12.75 39.87
N PRO A 273 12.02 -12.18 40.17
CA PRO A 273 10.84 -12.37 39.32
C PRO A 273 11.00 -11.73 37.95
N THR A 274 11.63 -10.55 37.90
CA THR A 274 12.01 -9.86 36.67
C THR A 274 12.95 -10.73 35.82
N ARG A 275 13.98 -11.30 36.44
CA ARG A 275 14.92 -12.20 35.76
C ARG A 275 14.24 -13.44 35.19
N ILE A 276 13.34 -14.07 35.95
CA ILE A 276 12.56 -15.23 35.49
C ILE A 276 11.69 -14.85 34.30
N ALA A 277 10.97 -13.73 34.38
CA ALA A 277 10.11 -13.25 33.30
C ALA A 277 10.90 -12.98 32.01
N VAL A 278 12.12 -12.44 32.11
CA VAL A 278 13.01 -12.23 30.95
C VAL A 278 13.42 -13.55 30.30
N TYR A 279 13.79 -14.55 31.09
CA TYR A 279 14.13 -15.87 30.56
C TYR A 279 12.92 -16.54 29.89
N ILE A 280 11.74 -16.46 30.51
CA ILE A 280 10.50 -16.99 29.95
C ILE A 280 10.19 -16.30 28.61
N LEU A 281 10.23 -14.97 28.56
CA LEU A 281 9.99 -14.21 27.33
C LEU A 281 11.04 -14.52 26.26
N GLY A 282 12.32 -14.64 26.63
CA GLY A 282 13.38 -15.03 25.72
C GLY A 282 13.15 -16.41 25.10
N VAL A 283 12.80 -17.40 25.91
CA VAL A 283 12.47 -18.75 25.44
C VAL A 283 11.25 -18.71 24.52
N ILE A 284 10.19 -17.98 24.89
CA ILE A 284 9.01 -17.82 24.03
C ILE A 284 9.39 -17.20 22.69
N THR A 285 10.18 -16.12 22.66
CA THR A 285 10.61 -15.48 21.42
C THR A 285 11.41 -16.41 20.51
N ILE A 286 12.30 -17.24 21.08
CA ILE A 286 13.10 -18.20 20.32
C ILE A 286 12.23 -19.34 19.77
N ILE A 287 11.34 -19.90 20.59
CA ILE A 287 10.41 -20.95 20.13
C ILE A 287 9.54 -20.42 18.99
N ARG A 288 9.01 -19.19 19.13
CA ARG A 288 8.24 -18.55 18.07
C ARG A 288 9.05 -18.36 16.79
N ALA A 289 10.32 -17.97 16.89
CA ALA A 289 11.23 -17.84 15.74
C ALA A 289 11.34 -19.14 14.95
N ILE A 290 11.62 -20.22 15.65
CA ILE A 290 11.77 -21.54 15.05
C ILE A 290 10.44 -21.94 14.41
N SER A 291 9.33 -21.84 15.15
CA SER A 291 8.00 -22.20 14.61
C SER A 291 7.63 -21.42 13.35
N LEU A 292 7.88 -20.11 13.30
CA LEU A 292 7.55 -19.27 12.15
C LEU A 292 8.44 -19.53 10.95
N ILE A 293 9.75 -19.72 11.15
CA ILE A 293 10.67 -20.06 10.06
C ILE A 293 10.26 -21.37 9.41
N PHE A 294 9.95 -22.40 10.21
CA PHE A 294 9.43 -23.67 9.69
C PHE A 294 8.08 -23.51 9.00
N ALA A 295 7.16 -22.71 9.56
CA ALA A 295 5.87 -22.44 8.94
C ALA A 295 6.00 -21.72 7.59
N SER A 296 6.89 -20.73 7.46
CA SER A 296 7.14 -20.02 6.19
C SER A 296 7.79 -20.93 5.15
N ILE A 297 8.81 -21.73 5.52
CA ILE A 297 9.47 -22.67 4.60
C ILE A 297 8.50 -23.75 4.11
N PHE A 298 7.72 -24.32 5.03
CA PHE A 298 6.81 -25.43 4.74
C PHE A 298 5.35 -24.98 4.63
N GLN A 299 5.11 -23.72 4.23
CA GLN A 299 3.76 -23.16 4.10
C GLN A 299 2.89 -23.90 3.08
N CYS A 300 3.52 -24.58 2.12
CA CYS A 300 2.85 -25.40 1.11
C CYS A 300 3.48 -26.79 0.99
N ILE A 301 2.64 -27.77 0.65
CA ILE A 301 3.07 -29.13 0.30
C ILE A 301 2.55 -29.41 -1.12
N PRO A 302 3.44 -29.52 -2.14
CA PRO A 302 4.89 -29.33 -2.11
C PRO A 302 5.30 -27.85 -1.97
N VAL A 303 6.52 -27.58 -1.47
CA VAL A 303 7.03 -26.21 -1.24
C VAL A 303 6.99 -25.35 -2.50
N ALA A 304 7.19 -25.94 -3.68
CA ALA A 304 7.13 -25.23 -4.96
C ALA A 304 5.77 -24.56 -5.26
N ARG A 305 4.70 -25.05 -4.63
CA ARG A 305 3.37 -24.45 -4.72
C ARG A 305 3.29 -23.07 -4.05
N ALA A 306 4.25 -22.72 -3.19
CA ALA A 306 4.30 -21.39 -2.55
C ALA A 306 4.43 -20.27 -3.58
N TRP A 307 5.21 -20.48 -4.65
CA TRP A 307 5.37 -19.50 -5.72
C TRP A 307 4.58 -19.78 -6.98
N ASP A 308 4.29 -21.05 -7.30
CA ASP A 308 3.49 -21.44 -8.46
C ASP A 308 2.32 -22.35 -8.06
N LYS A 309 1.17 -21.72 -7.82
CA LYS A 309 -0.06 -22.42 -7.40
C LYS A 309 -0.78 -23.13 -8.55
N PHE A 310 -0.47 -22.77 -9.80
CA PHE A 310 -1.17 -23.28 -10.98
C PHE A 310 -0.54 -24.58 -11.47
N HIS A 311 0.79 -24.67 -11.46
CA HIS A 311 1.51 -25.82 -11.99
C HIS A 311 1.63 -26.98 -11.00
N TYR A 312 1.71 -26.69 -9.70
CA TYR A 312 1.91 -27.71 -8.67
C TYR A 312 0.66 -27.94 -7.83
N PRO A 313 -0.10 -29.05 -8.01
CA PRO A 313 -1.25 -29.35 -7.15
C PRO A 313 -0.82 -29.64 -5.71
N GLY A 314 -1.68 -29.30 -4.75
CA GLY A 314 -1.38 -29.51 -3.33
C GLY A 314 -2.17 -28.59 -2.40
N ARG A 315 -1.72 -28.50 -1.16
CA ARG A 315 -2.34 -27.67 -0.11
C ARG A 315 -1.34 -26.66 0.45
N CYS A 316 -1.84 -25.50 0.82
CA CYS A 316 -1.09 -24.43 1.47
C CYS A 316 -1.85 -23.96 2.71
N ILE A 317 -1.14 -23.43 3.70
CA ILE A 317 -1.74 -22.68 4.80
C ILE A 317 -2.36 -21.38 4.29
N ASN A 318 -3.33 -20.82 5.01
CA ASN A 318 -3.87 -19.50 4.69
C ASN A 318 -2.84 -18.44 5.12
N LEU A 319 -2.11 -17.87 4.15
CA LEU A 319 -1.12 -16.83 4.43
C LEU A 319 -1.72 -15.62 5.14
N LYS A 320 -2.91 -15.17 4.73
CA LYS A 320 -3.53 -13.96 5.30
C LYS A 320 -3.81 -14.16 6.79
N ASP A 321 -4.45 -15.27 7.14
CA ASP A 321 -4.77 -15.59 8.54
C ASP A 321 -3.49 -15.80 9.36
N THR A 322 -2.47 -16.41 8.75
CA THR A 322 -1.17 -16.65 9.40
C THR A 322 -0.45 -15.34 9.71
N PHE A 323 -0.45 -14.38 8.77
CA PHE A 323 0.14 -13.05 9.00
C PHE A 323 -0.61 -12.28 10.09
N ILE A 324 -1.94 -12.25 10.04
CA ILE A 324 -2.75 -11.58 11.07
C ILE A 324 -2.46 -12.18 12.45
N ALA A 325 -2.43 -13.51 12.56
CA ALA A 325 -2.10 -14.17 13.81
C ALA A 325 -0.68 -13.84 14.30
N ASN A 326 0.30 -13.77 13.39
CA ASN A 326 1.67 -13.39 13.69
C ASN A 326 1.74 -11.96 14.23
N ASP A 327 1.10 -11.01 13.57
CA ASP A 327 1.13 -9.58 13.95
C ASP A 327 0.46 -9.35 15.31
N VAL A 328 -0.65 -10.05 15.58
CA VAL A 328 -1.31 -10.02 16.90
C VAL A 328 -0.38 -10.51 18.00
N VAL A 329 0.27 -11.67 17.81
CA VAL A 329 1.20 -12.20 18.82
C VAL A 329 2.41 -11.28 18.98
N ASN A 330 2.92 -10.73 17.88
CA ASN A 330 4.01 -9.75 17.89
C ASN A 330 3.66 -8.56 18.79
N ALA A 331 2.51 -7.91 18.54
CA ALA A 331 2.03 -6.78 19.32
C ALA A 331 1.83 -7.12 20.81
N ILE A 332 1.25 -8.28 21.13
CA ILE A 332 1.06 -8.72 22.52
C ILE A 332 2.41 -8.84 23.22
N THR A 333 3.41 -9.47 22.58
CA THR A 333 4.74 -9.62 23.20
C THR A 333 5.43 -8.28 23.43
N ASP A 334 5.22 -7.28 22.57
CA ASP A 334 5.76 -5.93 22.76
C ASP A 334 5.13 -5.22 23.95
N VAL A 335 3.79 -5.31 24.08
CA VAL A 335 3.08 -4.77 25.25
C VAL A 335 3.56 -5.42 26.55
N VAL A 336 3.78 -6.74 26.56
CA VAL A 336 4.28 -7.45 27.74
C VAL A 336 5.70 -7.03 28.09
N ILE A 337 6.59 -6.92 27.10
CA ILE A 337 7.97 -6.45 27.32
C ILE A 337 7.95 -5.01 27.85
N LEU A 338 7.25 -4.09 27.19
CA LEU A 338 7.13 -2.68 27.61
C LEU A 338 6.51 -2.55 29.01
N GLY A 339 5.46 -3.30 29.33
CA GLY A 339 4.83 -3.29 30.65
C GLY A 339 5.79 -3.72 31.75
N LEU A 340 6.64 -4.71 31.47
CA LEU A 340 7.69 -5.18 32.38
C LEU A 340 8.76 -4.09 32.59
N LEU A 341 9.11 -3.34 31.54
CA LEU A 341 10.04 -2.21 31.58
C LEU A 341 9.49 -1.03 32.41
N ILE A 342 8.28 -0.57 32.08
CA ILE A 342 7.64 0.59 32.71
C ILE A 342 7.37 0.29 34.20
N GLY A 343 6.80 -0.87 34.51
CA GLY A 343 6.48 -1.26 35.89
C GLY A 343 7.70 -1.25 36.81
N ARG A 344 8.91 -1.47 36.29
CA ARG A 344 10.14 -1.42 37.08
C ARG A 344 10.71 -0.01 37.21
N VAL A 345 10.75 0.77 36.13
CA VAL A 345 11.25 2.16 36.15
C VAL A 345 10.43 3.03 37.10
N TRP A 346 9.11 2.82 37.17
CA TRP A 346 8.24 3.54 38.09
C TRP A 346 8.56 3.30 39.57
N LYS A 347 9.14 2.14 39.91
CA LYS A 347 9.56 1.81 41.28
C LYS A 347 10.96 2.34 41.64
N VAL A 348 11.70 2.90 40.68
CA VAL A 348 13.02 3.49 40.92
C VAL A 348 12.85 4.91 41.49
N GLN A 349 13.54 5.22 42.59
CA GLN A 349 13.58 6.55 43.20
C GLN A 349 14.45 7.51 42.37
N ALA A 350 13.95 7.93 41.21
CA ALA A 350 14.58 8.93 40.35
C ALA A 350 13.71 10.19 40.24
N GLY A 351 14.35 11.35 40.00
CA GLY A 351 13.63 12.59 39.73
C GLY A 351 12.73 12.46 38.50
N TRP A 352 11.62 13.21 38.46
CA TRP A 352 10.58 13.11 37.43
C TRP A 352 11.13 13.20 36.00
N GLY A 353 12.10 14.10 35.74
CA GLY A 353 12.74 14.23 34.43
C GLY A 353 13.53 12.98 34.00
N VAL A 354 14.24 12.31 34.92
CA VAL A 354 14.98 11.08 34.64
C VAL A 354 14.04 9.90 34.44
N ARG A 355 12.91 9.86 35.17
CA ARG A 355 11.86 8.85 34.97
C ARG A 355 11.19 8.98 33.61
N MET A 356 10.79 10.20 33.23
CA MET A 356 10.17 10.45 31.93
C MET A 356 11.16 10.23 30.77
N GLY A 357 12.44 10.58 30.95
CA GLY A 357 13.49 10.26 29.98
C GLY A 357 13.70 8.74 29.83
N ALA A 358 13.71 7.99 30.93
CA ALA A 358 13.82 6.53 30.89
C ALA A 358 12.60 5.87 30.23
N VAL A 359 11.38 6.33 30.55
CA VAL A 359 10.15 5.86 29.89
C VAL A 359 10.16 6.22 28.40
N GLY A 360 10.55 7.43 28.03
CA GLY A 360 10.66 7.85 26.63
C GLY A 360 11.68 7.02 25.83
N MET A 361 12.86 6.75 26.39
CA MET A 361 13.87 5.87 25.77
C MET A 361 13.37 4.42 25.63
N ILE A 362 12.58 3.94 26.58
CA ILE A 362 12.01 2.58 26.59
C ILE A 362 10.89 2.45 25.57
N SER A 363 9.99 3.43 25.49
CA SER A 363 8.87 3.44 24.55
C SER A 363 9.34 3.60 23.11
N LEU A 364 10.36 4.42 22.85
CA LEU A 364 10.96 4.59 21.53
C LEU A 364 11.79 3.39 21.07
N GLY A 365 12.27 2.54 21.98
CA GLY A 365 13.00 1.33 21.65
C GLY A 365 12.13 0.07 21.50
N GLY A 366 10.83 0.17 21.78
CA GLY A 366 9.85 -0.93 21.62
C GLY A 366 8.81 -0.69 20.52
N LEU A 367 8.85 0.46 19.86
CA LEU A 367 8.21 0.77 18.58
C LEU A 367 9.24 0.58 17.47
#